data_AF-A0A1Q5CQR5-F1
#
_entry.id   AF-A0A1Q5CQR5-F1
#
_cell.length_a   1.000
_cell.length_b   1.000
_cell.length_c   1.000
_cell.angle_alpha   90.00
_cell.angle_beta   90.00
_cell.angle_gamma   90.00
#
_symmetry.space_group_name_H-M   'P 1'
#
loop_
_entity.id
_entity.type
_entity.pdbx_description
1 polymer ?
#
loop_
_entity_poly.entity_id
_entity_poly.type
_entity_poly.pdbx_seq_one_letter_code
_entity_poly.pdbx_strand_id
1 'polypeptide(L)'
;MQYTLGKRNSHLVVLTTPEQWARICRGAPSGVVPLLGRPDPTEIATAWLRAEAPELDASRWVQDTRITGLLCNQPPADVLQVVSLILNASRAPRRVSPASEITLPDAFTQQVLDVVAARNNWRSSLLQWHSKEGRTSFQRNFLLVAAMFRNAPVAHVYAQTAELSDHLKEREAVALEGQSSPGVIEMVDSIDAELTEDDTVQFSKPGWDDAVLNYFWVDRPMARTDFLAWMAKAPIARTTKFLETFTPEDRLLLANRVGTFAVRWAVRHGKANPLEEVVIAWRKDDALWATAVDLISAAALHPTMSRFVHAVLLRWSKNAAADRSALQKLSVDVCAGEFGRRHTGKALRRLRHVAETAHDDVQASLYRAVRNLWADASARPTLFSSVVEWCSADPSRTEAGRRSFLALATLLSQEDPGLPVLLSTGADQPEFPTADLVSGWRTLLDSGSVASESARAVSLWMDAAVEYPDQRPVVFNVLRGAVDTAGRAGGSHPRHRLRDLLYLWQPVPAVDADPERVRLRHELVDLLDHDRSRSVALYRPVRVGRGGPTP
;
A
#
# COMPACT_ATOMS: atom_id res chain seq x y z
N MET A 1 24.20 16.87 -24.12
CA MET A 1 23.89 16.65 -22.68
C MET A 1 24.68 17.59 -21.76
N GLN A 2 26.02 17.59 -21.75
CA GLN A 2 26.83 18.53 -20.94
C GLN A 2 26.47 20.01 -21.17
N TYR A 3 26.33 20.43 -22.43
CA TYR A 3 25.91 21.79 -22.78
C TYR A 3 24.52 22.15 -22.19
N THR A 4 23.58 21.22 -22.22
CA THR A 4 22.22 21.39 -21.72
C THR A 4 22.18 21.44 -20.18
N LEU A 5 23.00 20.62 -19.51
CA LEU A 5 23.12 20.59 -18.05
C LEU A 5 23.80 21.85 -17.52
N GLY A 6 24.89 22.29 -18.17
CA GLY A 6 25.62 23.51 -17.80
C GLY A 6 24.75 24.77 -17.89
N LYS A 7 23.92 24.89 -18.93
CA LYS A 7 22.99 26.04 -19.09
C LYS A 7 21.91 26.09 -18.00
N ARG A 8 21.58 24.97 -17.37
CA ARG A 8 20.54 24.85 -16.34
C ARG A 8 21.10 24.70 -14.92
N ASN A 9 22.41 24.86 -14.74
CA ASN A 9 23.09 24.64 -13.47
C ASN A 9 22.71 23.27 -12.84
N SER A 10 22.51 22.26 -13.68
CA SER A 10 22.00 20.94 -13.29
C SER A 10 23.15 19.92 -13.28
N HIS A 11 23.13 19.00 -12.32
CA HIS A 11 24.15 17.97 -12.16
C HIS A 11 23.60 16.57 -12.50
N LEU A 12 24.39 15.74 -13.17
CA LEU A 12 24.11 14.31 -13.33
C LEU A 12 24.91 13.55 -12.28
N VAL A 13 24.23 12.83 -11.39
CA VAL A 13 24.85 11.92 -10.44
C VAL A 13 24.64 10.49 -10.93
N VAL A 14 25.73 9.75 -11.11
CA VAL A 14 25.70 8.33 -11.50
C VAL A 14 26.17 7.49 -10.32
N LEU A 15 25.29 6.63 -9.80
CA LEU A 15 25.63 5.67 -8.76
C LEU A 15 26.12 4.38 -9.41
N THR A 16 27.37 4.00 -9.15
CA THR A 16 28.00 2.80 -9.72
C THR A 16 28.97 2.19 -8.72
N THR A 17 29.28 0.90 -8.84
CA THR A 17 30.30 0.28 -8.00
C THR A 17 31.70 0.66 -8.49
N PRO A 18 32.74 0.63 -7.63
CA PRO A 18 34.11 0.91 -8.05
C PRO A 18 34.58 0.05 -9.22
N GLU A 19 34.19 -1.23 -9.24
CA GLU A 19 34.55 -2.19 -10.29
C GLU A 19 33.90 -1.82 -11.63
N GLN A 20 32.64 -1.41 -11.60
CA GLN A 20 31.91 -1.02 -12.80
C GLN A 20 32.41 0.34 -13.31
N TRP A 21 32.73 1.29 -12.42
CA TRP A 21 33.38 2.55 -12.78
C TRP A 21 34.72 2.32 -13.49
N ALA A 22 35.59 1.46 -12.94
CA ALA A 22 36.89 1.15 -13.54
C ALA A 22 36.77 0.59 -14.98
N ARG A 23 35.65 -0.07 -15.30
CA ARG A 23 35.36 -0.60 -16.65
C ARG A 23 34.86 0.47 -17.62
N ILE A 24 34.08 1.44 -17.15
CA ILE A 24 33.37 2.41 -18.02
C ILE A 24 34.00 3.81 -18.05
N CYS A 25 34.96 4.11 -17.15
CA CYS A 25 35.50 5.46 -16.97
C CYS A 25 36.25 6.02 -18.19
N ARG A 26 36.69 5.16 -19.13
CA ARG A 26 37.46 5.58 -20.31
C ARG A 26 36.68 6.51 -21.27
N GLY A 27 35.34 6.53 -21.18
CA GLY A 27 34.48 7.43 -21.94
C GLY A 27 33.93 8.60 -21.12
N ALA A 28 34.38 8.78 -19.87
CA ALA A 28 33.85 9.82 -18.99
C ALA A 28 34.27 11.21 -19.49
N PRO A 29 33.33 12.19 -19.54
CA PRO A 29 33.68 13.55 -19.89
C PRO A 29 34.69 14.18 -18.93
N SER A 30 35.43 15.19 -19.38
CA SER A 30 36.30 15.99 -18.51
C SER A 30 35.50 16.63 -17.36
N GLY A 31 36.01 16.54 -16.13
CA GLY A 31 35.38 17.11 -14.93
C GLY A 31 34.49 16.15 -14.14
N VAL A 32 34.40 14.87 -14.53
CA VAL A 32 33.74 13.86 -13.69
C VAL A 32 34.55 13.64 -12.42
N VAL A 33 33.89 13.79 -11.27
CA VAL A 33 34.44 13.51 -9.94
C VAL A 33 34.06 12.06 -9.57
N PRO A 34 34.98 11.09 -9.68
CA PRO A 34 34.65 9.67 -9.49
C PRO A 34 34.37 9.31 -8.03
N LEU A 35 34.84 10.14 -7.10
CA LEU A 35 34.64 10.00 -5.66
C LEU A 35 34.24 11.37 -5.12
N LEU A 36 32.98 11.52 -4.73
CA LEU A 36 32.44 12.76 -4.15
C LEU A 36 33.04 13.10 -2.77
N GLY A 37 33.88 12.24 -2.21
CA GLY A 37 34.42 12.37 -0.87
C GLY A 37 33.36 12.17 0.21
N ARG A 38 33.72 12.45 1.47
CA ARG A 38 32.76 12.62 2.56
C ARG A 38 32.61 14.12 2.82
N PRO A 39 31.43 14.72 2.59
CA PRO A 39 31.22 16.12 2.91
C PRO A 39 31.38 16.35 4.41
N ASP A 40 31.91 17.51 4.81
CA ASP A 40 32.01 17.88 6.22
C ASP A 40 30.59 17.99 6.82
N PRO A 41 30.27 17.23 7.88
CA PRO A 41 28.99 17.32 8.58
C PRO A 41 28.57 18.75 8.94
N THR A 42 29.54 19.59 9.29
CA THR A 42 29.32 21.00 9.68
C THR A 42 28.91 21.85 8.48
N GLU A 43 29.52 21.63 7.32
CA GLU A 43 29.17 22.32 6.08
C GLU A 43 27.77 21.91 5.61
N ILE A 44 27.43 20.62 5.69
CA ILE A 44 26.08 20.13 5.37
C ILE A 44 25.05 20.80 6.28
N ALA A 45 25.28 20.80 7.60
CA ALA A 45 24.36 21.40 8.55
C ALA A 45 24.17 22.90 8.29
N THR A 46 25.27 23.61 8.06
CA THR A 46 25.26 25.06 7.77
C THR A 46 24.51 25.35 6.48
N ALA A 47 24.78 24.62 5.41
CA ALA A 47 24.14 24.81 4.12
C ALA A 47 22.62 24.57 4.20
N TRP A 48 22.20 23.51 4.89
CA TRP A 48 20.78 23.20 5.07
C TRP A 48 20.06 24.19 6.00
N LEU A 49 20.67 24.61 7.11
CA LEU A 49 20.08 25.63 7.98
C LEU A 49 19.88 26.95 7.24
N ARG A 50 20.86 27.39 6.43
CA ARG A 50 20.74 28.60 5.61
C ARG A 50 19.67 28.49 4.52
N ALA A 51 19.44 27.29 3.99
CA ALA A 51 18.43 27.07 2.96
C ALA A 51 17.01 27.05 3.55
N GLU A 52 16.81 26.35 4.67
CA GLU A 52 15.49 26.10 5.27
C GLU A 52 15.03 27.18 6.27
N ALA A 53 15.97 27.92 6.86
CA ALA A 53 15.71 28.99 7.82
C ALA A 53 16.79 30.09 7.73
N PRO A 54 16.75 30.92 6.66
CA PRO A 54 17.73 31.98 6.43
C PRO A 54 17.88 32.98 7.60
N GLU A 55 16.84 33.12 8.42
CA GLU A 55 16.78 33.97 9.61
C GLU A 55 17.57 33.42 10.81
N LEU A 56 17.89 32.12 10.83
CA LEU A 56 18.68 31.52 11.90
C LEU A 56 20.16 31.80 11.73
N ASP A 57 20.83 32.16 12.83
CA ASP A 57 22.29 32.21 12.88
C ASP A 57 22.87 30.79 12.89
N ALA A 58 22.99 30.20 11.69
CA ALA A 58 23.54 28.87 11.49
C ALA A 58 24.96 28.75 12.07
N SER A 59 25.75 29.84 12.03
CA SER A 59 27.13 29.86 12.54
C SER A 59 27.13 29.65 14.06
N ARG A 60 26.26 30.36 14.79
CA ARG A 60 26.11 30.20 16.24
C ARG A 60 25.73 28.77 16.63
N TRP A 61 24.83 28.12 15.87
CA TRP A 61 24.42 26.74 16.13
C TRP A 61 25.54 25.73 15.92
N VAL A 62 26.26 25.79 14.79
CA VAL A 62 27.29 24.80 14.48
C VAL A 62 28.59 24.99 15.25
N GLN A 63 28.81 26.18 15.83
CA GLN A 63 29.93 26.48 16.73
C GLN A 63 29.68 26.04 18.18
N ASP A 64 28.43 25.74 18.58
CA ASP A 64 28.18 25.21 19.92
C ASP A 64 28.76 23.79 20.05
N THR A 65 29.69 23.63 20.98
CA THR A 65 30.43 22.37 21.20
C THR A 65 29.54 21.13 21.33
N ARG A 66 28.33 21.26 21.88
CA ARG A 66 27.39 20.14 22.03
C ARG A 66 26.80 19.74 20.68
N ILE A 67 26.43 20.72 19.86
CA ILE A 67 25.94 20.49 18.50
C ILE A 67 27.05 19.97 17.61
N THR A 68 28.25 20.55 17.66
CA THR A 68 29.42 20.04 16.94
C THR A 68 29.70 18.58 17.33
N GLY A 69 29.57 18.25 18.61
CA GLY A 69 29.69 16.87 19.11
C GLY A 69 28.65 15.92 18.51
N LEU A 70 27.40 16.37 18.30
CA LEU A 70 26.36 15.58 17.62
C LEU A 70 26.59 15.41 16.13
N LEU A 71 27.25 16.37 15.47
CA LEU A 71 27.51 16.35 14.03
C LEU A 71 28.77 15.56 13.67
N CYS A 72 29.76 15.53 14.56
CA CYS A 72 31.07 14.94 14.30
C CYS A 72 30.97 13.47 13.86
N ASN A 73 31.64 13.14 12.75
CA ASN A 73 31.70 11.80 12.15
C ASN A 73 30.34 11.18 11.78
N GLN A 74 29.28 11.99 11.67
CA GLN A 74 27.96 11.50 11.26
C GLN A 74 27.83 11.42 9.74
N PRO A 75 27.10 10.43 9.20
CA PRO A 75 26.71 10.42 7.80
C PRO A 75 25.71 11.56 7.49
N PRO A 76 25.59 12.00 6.22
CA PRO A 76 24.70 13.10 5.85
C PRO A 76 23.25 12.94 6.34
N ALA A 77 22.72 11.72 6.35
CA ALA A 77 21.36 11.46 6.83
C ALA A 77 21.18 11.80 8.33
N ASP A 78 22.15 11.46 9.17
CA ASP A 78 22.11 11.72 10.61
C ASP A 78 22.37 13.21 10.91
N VAL A 79 23.20 13.87 10.09
CA VAL A 79 23.37 15.32 10.12
C VAL A 79 22.05 16.03 9.85
N LEU A 80 21.31 15.62 8.82
CA LEU A 80 20.01 16.20 8.50
C LEU A 80 18.97 15.94 9.60
N GLN A 81 19.09 14.83 10.32
CA GLN A 81 18.27 14.59 11.50
C GLN A 81 18.55 15.63 12.60
N VAL A 82 19.83 15.94 12.88
CA VAL A 82 20.21 16.98 13.84
C VAL A 82 19.72 18.36 13.38
N VAL A 83 19.88 18.69 12.09
CA VAL A 83 19.36 19.94 11.51
C VAL A 83 17.84 20.06 11.70
N SER A 84 17.09 18.98 11.45
CA SER A 84 15.64 18.97 11.68
C SER A 84 15.30 19.23 13.15
N LEU A 85 16.06 18.67 14.10
CA LEU A 85 15.87 18.95 15.53
C LEU A 85 16.16 20.42 15.87
N ILE A 86 17.19 21.02 15.28
CA ILE A 86 17.52 22.44 15.44
C ILE A 86 16.37 23.33 14.95
N LEU A 87 15.87 23.07 13.74
CA LEU A 87 14.74 23.80 13.16
C LEU A 87 13.46 23.67 14.00
N ASN A 88 13.22 22.48 14.56
CA ASN A 88 12.07 22.27 15.44
C ASN A 88 12.22 23.00 16.78
N ALA A 89 13.42 22.98 17.37
CA ALA A 89 13.73 23.69 18.62
C ALA A 89 13.67 25.22 18.47
N SER A 90 14.01 25.74 17.28
CA SER A 90 13.93 27.17 17.02
C SER A 90 12.51 27.68 16.84
N ARG A 91 11.61 26.83 16.32
CA ARG A 91 10.20 27.15 16.04
C ARG A 91 9.25 26.83 17.20
N ALA A 92 9.71 26.11 18.23
CA ALA A 92 8.87 25.70 19.33
C ALA A 92 8.37 26.90 20.16
N PRO A 93 7.06 26.97 20.50
CA PRO A 93 6.54 27.98 21.41
C PRO A 93 7.20 27.81 22.79
N ARG A 94 7.52 28.94 23.43
CA ARG A 94 8.23 28.96 24.72
C ARG A 94 7.26 29.21 25.86
N ARG A 95 7.33 28.32 26.86
CA ARG A 95 6.75 28.53 28.17
C ARG A 95 7.49 29.68 28.86
N VAL A 96 6.86 30.84 29.00
CA VAL A 96 7.31 31.87 29.93
C VAL A 96 6.82 31.45 31.31
N SER A 97 7.56 30.56 32.00
CA SER A 97 7.20 30.19 33.37
C SER A 97 7.35 31.42 34.28
N PRO A 98 6.29 31.84 35.01
CA PRO A 98 6.38 32.98 35.93
C PRO A 98 7.16 32.69 37.22
N ALA A 99 7.60 31.45 37.44
CA ALA A 99 7.92 30.93 38.78
C ALA A 99 9.32 30.32 38.92
N SER A 100 10.35 30.86 38.28
CA SER A 100 11.73 30.42 38.57
C SER A 100 12.70 31.59 38.57
N GLU A 101 12.96 32.13 39.77
CA GLU A 101 14.11 33.01 40.11
C GLU A 101 15.46 32.24 40.11
N ILE A 102 15.54 31.11 39.43
CA ILE A 102 16.80 30.40 39.18
C ILE A 102 17.30 30.91 37.85
N THR A 103 18.58 31.30 37.78
CA THR A 103 19.27 31.79 36.56
C THR A 103 18.96 30.89 35.37
N LEU A 104 17.90 31.22 34.61
CA LEU A 104 17.48 30.43 33.46
C LEU A 104 18.63 30.48 32.45
N PRO A 105 19.02 29.34 31.85
CA PRO A 105 19.94 29.36 30.72
C PRO A 105 19.45 30.38 29.68
N ASP A 106 20.38 31.03 28.98
CA ASP A 106 19.96 31.90 27.88
C ASP A 106 19.08 31.10 26.91
N ALA A 107 18.12 31.78 26.30
CA ALA A 107 17.11 31.19 25.44
C ALA A 107 17.68 30.22 24.38
N PHE A 108 18.88 30.52 23.87
CA PHE A 108 19.59 29.69 22.91
C PHE A 108 20.19 28.43 23.56
N THR A 109 20.82 28.54 24.73
CA THR A 109 21.37 27.40 25.47
C THR A 109 20.29 26.37 25.78
N GLN A 110 19.08 26.81 26.13
CA GLN A 110 17.97 25.88 26.34
C GLN A 110 17.60 25.14 25.05
N GLN A 111 17.51 25.83 23.91
CA GLN A 111 17.24 25.21 22.62
C GLN A 111 18.33 24.19 22.23
N VAL A 112 19.61 24.49 22.50
CA VAL A 112 20.70 23.54 22.29
C VAL A 112 20.54 22.30 23.16
N LEU A 113 20.20 22.49 24.45
CA LEU A 113 19.95 21.36 25.36
C LEU A 113 18.76 20.52 24.91
N ASP A 114 17.69 21.15 24.40
CA ASP A 114 16.52 20.45 23.87
C ASP A 114 16.87 19.62 22.63
N VAL A 115 17.73 20.14 21.74
CA VAL A 115 18.24 19.37 20.59
C VAL A 115 19.04 18.15 21.05
N VAL A 116 19.93 18.32 22.03
CA VAL A 116 20.72 17.22 22.60
C VAL A 116 19.83 16.19 23.28
N ALA A 117 18.82 16.63 24.03
CA ALA A 117 17.88 15.75 24.70
C ALA A 117 16.99 15.00 23.68
N ALA A 118 16.48 15.69 22.66
CA ALA A 118 15.71 15.09 21.57
C ALA A 118 16.53 14.06 20.78
N ARG A 119 17.81 14.34 20.53
CA ARG A 119 18.74 13.40 19.88
C ARG A 119 18.95 12.12 20.70
N ASN A 120 18.83 12.22 22.02
CA ASN A 120 18.85 11.12 22.98
C ASN A 120 17.44 10.62 23.36
N ASN A 121 16.42 10.98 22.59
CA ASN A 121 15.03 10.56 22.76
C ASN A 121 14.50 10.85 24.18
N TRP A 122 14.91 11.98 24.77
CA TRP A 122 14.45 12.48 26.07
C TRP A 122 14.47 11.46 27.23
N ARG A 123 15.28 10.39 27.13
CA ARG A 123 15.15 9.20 27.99
C ARG A 123 15.33 9.53 29.48
N SER A 124 16.33 10.35 29.81
CA SER A 124 16.60 10.76 31.19
C SER A 124 15.49 11.64 31.77
N SER A 125 14.99 12.60 30.98
CA SER A 125 13.88 13.48 31.38
C SER A 125 12.59 12.68 31.61
N LEU A 126 12.28 11.72 30.75
CA LEU A 126 11.12 10.84 30.91
C LEU A 126 11.27 9.93 32.13
N LEU A 127 12.46 9.37 32.37
CA LEU A 127 12.73 8.59 33.59
C LEU A 127 12.50 9.43 34.86
N GLN A 128 13.02 10.65 34.89
CA GLN A 128 12.82 11.57 36.01
C GLN A 128 11.33 11.91 36.19
N TRP A 129 10.63 12.21 35.10
CA TRP A 129 9.19 12.51 35.13
C TRP A 129 8.35 11.35 35.65
N HIS A 130 8.64 10.12 35.21
CA HIS A 130 7.93 8.90 35.62
C HIS A 130 8.22 8.49 37.07
N SER A 131 9.42 8.83 37.58
CA SER A 131 9.90 8.50 38.93
C SER A 131 9.49 9.51 40.00
N LYS A 132 8.86 10.62 39.62
CA LYS A 132 8.34 11.63 40.57
C LYS A 132 7.36 10.98 41.56
N GLU A 133 7.56 11.23 42.85
CA GLU A 133 6.68 10.72 43.91
C GLU A 133 5.23 11.23 43.71
N GLY A 134 4.25 10.38 44.02
CA GLY A 134 2.83 10.69 43.83
C GLY A 134 2.30 10.58 42.39
N ARG A 135 3.14 10.19 41.41
CA ARG A 135 2.71 10.03 40.01
C ARG A 135 1.68 8.91 39.85
N THR A 136 0.50 9.25 39.36
CA THR A 136 -0.62 8.30 39.17
C THR A 136 -0.54 7.53 37.84
N SER A 137 -1.27 6.42 37.72
CA SER A 137 -1.43 5.71 36.44
C SER A 137 -2.14 6.57 35.40
N PHE A 138 -3.17 7.31 35.82
CA PHE A 138 -3.92 8.20 34.95
C PHE A 138 -3.04 9.31 34.34
N GLN A 139 -2.14 9.94 35.11
CA GLN A 139 -1.17 10.91 34.57
C GLN A 139 -0.22 10.28 33.54
N ARG A 140 0.23 9.03 33.76
CA ARG A 140 1.08 8.30 32.80
C ARG A 140 0.32 7.98 31.52
N ASN A 141 -0.94 7.58 31.64
CA ASN A 141 -1.81 7.31 30.50
C ASN A 141 -2.15 8.61 29.75
N PHE A 142 -2.38 9.72 30.45
CA PHE A 142 -2.65 11.02 29.83
C PHE A 142 -1.47 11.51 29.00
N LEU A 143 -0.24 11.39 29.53
CA LEU A 143 0.98 11.67 28.76
C LEU A 143 1.04 10.82 27.49
N LEU A 144 0.72 9.53 27.60
CA LEU A 144 0.78 8.59 26.48
C LEU A 144 -0.28 8.89 25.41
N VAL A 145 -1.52 9.17 25.81
CA VAL A 145 -2.60 9.55 24.89
C VAL A 145 -2.30 10.89 24.23
N ALA A 146 -1.89 11.91 24.99
CA ALA A 146 -1.52 13.21 24.44
C ALA A 146 -0.37 13.11 23.41
N ALA A 147 0.61 12.22 23.65
CA ALA A 147 1.69 11.96 22.70
C ALA A 147 1.24 11.27 21.41
N MET A 148 0.20 10.43 21.48
CA MET A 148 -0.38 9.78 20.32
C MET A 148 -1.35 10.72 19.56
N PHE A 149 -2.10 11.55 20.29
CA PHE A 149 -3.16 12.42 19.81
C PHE A 149 -2.66 13.86 19.72
N ARG A 150 -1.50 14.03 19.08
CA ARG A 150 -0.83 15.33 18.95
C ARG A 150 -1.79 16.39 18.40
N ASN A 151 -1.85 17.54 19.05
CA ASN A 151 -2.71 18.68 18.70
C ASN A 151 -4.22 18.34 18.68
N ALA A 152 -4.66 17.30 19.39
CA ALA A 152 -6.08 17.02 19.55
C ALA A 152 -6.71 17.87 20.65
N PRO A 153 -8.04 18.12 20.60
CA PRO A 153 -8.78 18.77 21.68
C PRO A 153 -8.58 18.05 23.01
N VAL A 154 -8.36 18.80 24.08
CA VAL A 154 -8.00 18.25 25.39
C VAL A 154 -9.11 17.38 25.98
N ALA A 155 -10.39 17.71 25.76
CA ALA A 155 -11.48 16.87 26.24
C ALA A 155 -11.43 15.47 25.59
N HIS A 156 -11.06 15.40 24.31
CA HIS A 156 -10.89 14.12 23.61
C HIS A 156 -9.69 13.34 24.14
N VAL A 157 -8.55 13.98 24.37
CA VAL A 157 -7.37 13.36 25.01
C VAL A 157 -7.73 12.81 26.40
N TYR A 158 -8.46 13.58 27.20
CA TYR A 158 -8.87 13.21 28.55
C TYR A 158 -9.83 11.99 28.53
N ALA A 159 -10.80 11.98 27.62
CA ALA A 159 -11.72 10.85 27.45
C ALA A 159 -11.01 9.56 27.02
N GLN A 160 -10.10 9.69 26.05
CA GLN A 160 -9.30 8.58 25.53
C GLN A 160 -8.30 8.06 26.55
N THR A 161 -7.89 8.90 27.51
CA THR A 161 -7.07 8.48 28.65
C THR A 161 -7.84 7.54 29.59
N ALA A 162 -9.12 7.81 29.86
CA ALA A 162 -9.94 6.89 30.65
C ALA A 162 -10.16 5.57 29.91
N GLU A 163 -10.49 5.64 28.61
CA GLU A 163 -10.66 4.44 27.79
C GLU A 163 -9.38 3.58 27.76
N LEU A 164 -8.21 4.20 27.64
CA LEU A 164 -6.94 3.51 27.72
C LEU A 164 -6.72 2.90 29.11
N SER A 165 -7.05 3.61 30.19
CA SER A 165 -6.88 3.13 31.56
C SER A 165 -7.73 1.88 31.83
N ASP A 166 -8.97 1.87 31.34
CA ASP A 166 -9.85 0.70 31.36
C ASP A 166 -9.26 -0.45 30.54
N HIS A 167 -8.70 -0.14 29.36
CA HIS A 167 -8.11 -1.15 28.47
C HIS A 167 -6.86 -1.81 29.06
N LEU A 168 -6.04 -1.03 29.78
CA LEU A 168 -4.87 -1.52 30.50
C LEU A 168 -5.23 -2.20 31.84
N LYS A 169 -6.52 -2.27 32.20
CA LYS A 169 -7.03 -2.88 33.42
C LYS A 169 -6.42 -2.28 34.68
N GLU A 170 -6.25 -0.96 34.68
CA GLU A 170 -5.81 -0.24 35.86
C GLU A 170 -6.82 -0.44 37.01
N ARG A 171 -6.31 -0.57 38.24
CA ARG A 171 -7.15 -0.93 39.40
C ARG A 171 -8.06 0.21 39.86
N GLU A 172 -7.71 1.44 39.54
CA GLU A 172 -8.46 2.65 39.92
C GLU A 172 -9.18 3.19 38.69
N ALA A 173 -10.50 3.00 38.65
CA ALA A 173 -11.34 3.63 37.65
C ALA A 173 -11.44 5.13 37.96
N VAL A 174 -11.02 5.97 37.01
CA VAL A 174 -11.14 7.43 37.14
C VAL A 174 -12.50 7.85 36.61
N ALA A 175 -13.37 8.31 37.51
CA ALA A 175 -14.63 8.94 37.11
C ALA A 175 -14.32 10.27 36.41
N LEU A 176 -14.67 10.36 35.13
CA LEU A 176 -14.54 11.60 34.35
C LEU A 176 -15.67 12.61 34.63
N GLU A 177 -16.67 12.21 35.40
CA GLU A 177 -17.84 13.02 35.72
C GLU A 177 -17.64 13.72 37.08
N GLY A 178 -18.00 15.01 37.14
CA GLY A 178 -17.89 15.82 38.36
C GLY A 178 -16.51 16.47 38.56
N GLN A 179 -16.20 16.84 39.81
CA GLN A 179 -14.97 17.56 40.20
C GLN A 179 -14.06 16.74 41.13
N SER A 180 -14.27 15.42 41.22
CA SER A 180 -13.49 14.55 42.13
C SER A 180 -12.13 14.12 41.56
N SER A 181 -11.93 14.24 40.26
CA SER A 181 -10.70 13.87 39.55
C SER A 181 -9.97 15.13 39.04
N PRO A 182 -8.63 15.10 38.87
CA PRO A 182 -7.86 16.20 38.30
C PRO A 182 -8.46 16.72 36.99
N GLY A 183 -8.69 18.03 36.91
CA GLY A 183 -9.21 18.66 35.69
C GLY A 183 -8.21 18.67 34.54
N VAL A 184 -8.69 18.99 33.33
CA VAL A 184 -7.85 19.01 32.11
C VAL A 184 -6.64 19.93 32.22
N ILE A 185 -6.78 21.10 32.87
CA ILE A 185 -5.69 22.06 33.07
C ILE A 185 -4.58 21.46 33.93
N GLU A 186 -4.93 20.85 35.06
CA GLU A 186 -3.97 20.17 35.94
C GLU A 186 -3.27 19.02 35.20
N MET A 187 -4.02 18.25 34.41
CA MET A 187 -3.47 17.15 33.64
C MET A 187 -2.48 17.60 32.57
N VAL A 188 -2.79 18.67 31.83
CA VAL A 188 -1.90 19.28 30.83
C VAL A 188 -0.62 19.80 31.49
N ASP A 189 -0.73 20.50 32.62
CA ASP A 189 0.45 20.95 33.34
C ASP A 189 1.30 19.78 33.85
N SER A 190 0.66 18.71 34.34
CA SER A 190 1.35 17.54 34.90
C SER A 190 2.25 16.80 33.91
N ILE A 191 2.00 16.96 32.60
CA ILE A 191 2.75 16.33 31.49
C ILE A 191 3.73 17.28 30.81
N ASP A 192 3.97 18.46 31.39
CA ASP A 192 4.78 19.55 30.83
C ASP A 192 4.29 19.99 29.42
N ALA A 193 2.97 20.05 29.22
CA ALA A 193 2.34 20.52 27.98
C ALA A 193 1.64 21.87 28.18
N GLU A 194 1.13 22.41 27.07
CA GLU A 194 0.37 23.66 27.03
C GLU A 194 -0.96 23.45 26.30
N LEU A 195 -1.97 24.27 26.66
CA LEU A 195 -3.21 24.39 25.92
C LEU A 195 -3.09 25.55 24.94
N THR A 196 -3.46 25.32 23.69
CA THR A 196 -3.61 26.39 22.69
C THR A 196 -4.89 27.19 22.95
N GLU A 197 -5.09 28.28 22.20
CA GLU A 197 -6.34 29.05 22.24
C GLU A 197 -7.58 28.21 21.89
N ASP A 198 -7.41 27.19 21.04
CA ASP A 198 -8.46 26.23 20.66
C ASP A 198 -8.58 25.01 21.59
N ASP A 199 -8.07 25.09 22.83
CA ASP A 199 -8.10 23.99 23.83
C ASP A 199 -7.44 22.68 23.36
N THR A 200 -6.44 22.75 22.48
CA THR A 200 -5.68 21.59 22.02
C THR A 200 -4.39 21.39 22.81
N VAL A 201 -3.97 20.14 22.99
CA VAL A 201 -2.75 19.82 23.74
C VAL A 201 -1.52 19.90 22.85
N GLN A 202 -0.55 20.73 23.24
CA GLN A 202 0.71 20.91 22.54
C GLN A 202 1.93 20.70 23.46
N PHE A 203 2.95 19.99 22.97
CA PHE A 203 4.24 19.89 23.63
C PHE A 203 5.21 20.94 23.08
N SER A 204 5.91 21.64 23.98
CA SER A 204 6.97 22.60 23.62
C SER A 204 8.31 21.93 23.30
N LYS A 205 8.54 20.71 23.82
CA LYS A 205 9.79 19.97 23.65
C LYS A 205 9.83 19.23 22.29
N PRO A 206 10.82 19.49 21.42
CA PRO A 206 10.93 18.84 20.11
C PRO A 206 11.00 17.31 20.18
N GLY A 207 10.10 16.63 19.47
CA GLY A 207 10.06 15.15 19.41
C GLY A 207 9.73 14.47 20.73
N TRP A 208 9.19 15.22 21.71
CA TRP A 208 8.80 14.68 23.01
C TRP A 208 7.68 13.64 22.90
N ASP A 209 6.70 13.89 22.05
CA ASP A 209 5.63 12.97 21.67
C ASP A 209 6.18 11.60 21.22
N ASP A 210 7.07 11.57 20.22
CA ASP A 210 7.73 10.35 19.75
C ASP A 210 8.55 9.68 20.85
N ALA A 211 9.22 10.48 21.69
CA ALA A 211 10.03 9.98 22.79
C ALA A 211 9.20 9.30 23.88
N VAL A 212 8.04 9.85 24.23
CA VAL A 212 7.08 9.27 25.17
C VAL A 212 6.63 7.89 24.68
N LEU A 213 6.21 7.78 23.42
CA LEU A 213 5.76 6.52 22.83
C LEU A 213 6.88 5.46 22.88
N ASN A 214 8.10 5.85 22.54
CA ASN A 214 9.27 4.97 22.60
C ASN A 214 9.64 4.59 24.05
N TYR A 215 9.54 5.52 25.00
CA TYR A 215 9.78 5.26 26.42
C TYR A 215 8.80 4.23 26.97
N PHE A 216 7.48 4.46 26.78
CA PHE A 216 6.45 3.50 27.18
C PHE A 216 6.72 2.13 26.57
N TRP A 217 7.07 2.10 25.28
CA TRP A 217 7.38 0.86 24.61
C TRP A 217 8.50 0.10 25.31
N VAL A 218 9.61 0.75 25.64
CA VAL A 218 10.75 0.10 26.32
C VAL A 218 10.41 -0.29 27.76
N ASP A 219 9.73 0.59 28.50
CA ASP A 219 9.49 0.48 29.94
C ASP A 219 8.34 -0.47 30.32
N ARG A 220 7.34 -0.65 29.42
CA ARG A 220 6.12 -1.41 29.70
C ARG A 220 5.91 -2.58 28.74
N PRO A 221 6.79 -3.59 28.73
CA PRO A 221 6.71 -4.70 27.77
C PRO A 221 5.42 -5.52 27.84
N MET A 222 4.81 -5.65 29.03
CA MET A 222 3.57 -6.43 29.21
C MET A 222 2.32 -5.69 28.72
N ALA A 223 2.32 -4.36 28.72
CA ALA A 223 1.18 -3.55 28.29
C ALA A 223 1.15 -3.28 26.77
N ARG A 224 2.18 -3.72 26.03
CA ARG A 224 2.35 -3.43 24.61
C ARG A 224 1.18 -3.93 23.77
N THR A 225 0.74 -5.16 23.97
CA THR A 225 -0.33 -5.78 23.16
C THR A 225 -1.65 -5.02 23.35
N ASP A 226 -2.01 -4.74 24.61
CA ASP A 226 -3.23 -4.01 24.94
C ASP A 226 -3.17 -2.57 24.42
N PHE A 227 -2.03 -1.89 24.59
CA PHE A 227 -1.83 -0.54 24.03
C PHE A 227 -1.99 -0.50 22.50
N LEU A 228 -1.46 -1.50 21.79
CA LEU A 228 -1.61 -1.59 20.34
C LEU A 228 -3.05 -1.85 19.90
N ALA A 229 -3.76 -2.72 20.62
CA ALA A 229 -5.15 -3.02 20.35
C ALA A 229 -6.05 -1.79 20.59
N TRP A 230 -5.76 -1.01 21.63
CA TRP A 230 -6.41 0.28 21.88
C TRP A 230 -6.07 1.30 20.78
N MET A 231 -4.78 1.48 20.46
CA MET A 231 -4.31 2.44 19.44
C MET A 231 -4.94 2.19 18.08
N ALA A 232 -5.08 0.92 17.67
CA ALA A 232 -5.73 0.57 16.40
C ALA A 232 -7.21 1.00 16.36
N LYS A 233 -7.88 1.06 17.51
CA LYS A 233 -9.31 1.42 17.65
C LYS A 233 -9.54 2.90 17.92
N ALA A 234 -8.56 3.62 18.46
CA ALA A 234 -8.65 5.04 18.79
C ALA A 234 -9.24 5.91 17.64
N PRO A 235 -8.78 5.81 16.38
CA PRO A 235 -9.36 6.60 15.26
C PRO A 235 -10.79 6.20 14.86
N ILE A 236 -11.31 5.08 15.38
CA ILE A 236 -12.67 4.59 15.11
C ILE A 236 -13.65 5.17 16.15
N ALA A 237 -13.17 5.45 17.37
CA ALA A 237 -13.99 5.94 18.45
C ALA A 237 -14.60 7.31 18.09
N ARG A 238 -15.93 7.42 18.20
CA ARG A 238 -16.66 8.68 18.06
C ARG A 238 -17.10 9.09 19.45
N THR A 239 -16.39 10.04 20.05
CA THR A 239 -16.76 10.53 21.38
C THR A 239 -17.81 11.64 21.23
N THR A 240 -19.06 11.36 21.62
CA THR A 240 -20.17 12.33 21.59
C THR A 240 -20.47 12.95 22.96
N LYS A 241 -19.62 12.69 23.96
CA LYS A 241 -19.87 13.07 25.36
C LYS A 241 -19.47 14.51 25.70
N PHE A 242 -18.75 15.20 24.81
CA PHE A 242 -18.25 16.56 25.05
C PHE A 242 -18.81 17.53 24.01
N LEU A 243 -18.89 18.82 24.37
CA LEU A 243 -19.34 19.88 23.47
C LEU A 243 -18.35 20.15 22.34
N GLU A 244 -17.05 19.97 22.60
CA GLU A 244 -15.98 20.03 21.60
C GLU A 244 -16.17 18.93 20.56
N THR A 245 -16.16 19.32 19.28
CA THR A 245 -16.39 18.38 18.17
C THR A 245 -15.06 17.79 17.73
N PHE A 246 -14.87 16.48 17.93
CA PHE A 246 -13.79 15.74 17.28
C PHE A 246 -14.16 15.54 15.80
N THR A 247 -13.52 16.33 14.93
CA THR A 247 -13.95 16.42 13.52
C THR A 247 -13.50 15.20 12.72
N PRO A 248 -14.11 14.95 11.53
CA PRO A 248 -13.61 13.95 10.60
C PRO A 248 -12.14 14.18 10.18
N GLU A 249 -11.68 15.43 10.17
CA GLU A 249 -10.30 15.79 9.85
C GLU A 249 -9.35 15.39 10.97
N ASP A 250 -9.66 15.73 12.22
CA ASP A 250 -8.88 15.32 13.41
C ASP A 250 -8.72 13.80 13.47
N ARG A 251 -9.79 13.09 13.13
CA ARG A 251 -9.81 11.63 13.05
C ARG A 251 -8.82 11.09 12.01
N LEU A 252 -8.72 11.73 10.85
CA LEU A 252 -7.78 11.33 9.80
C LEU A 252 -6.34 11.71 10.15
N LEU A 253 -6.12 12.84 10.83
CA LEU A 253 -4.81 13.21 11.38
C LEU A 253 -4.33 12.18 12.41
N LEU A 254 -5.22 11.78 13.32
CA LEU A 254 -4.95 10.72 14.30
C LEU A 254 -4.67 9.38 13.60
N ALA A 255 -5.48 9.00 12.61
CA ALA A 255 -5.25 7.79 11.83
C ALA A 255 -3.87 7.81 11.14
N ASN A 256 -3.50 8.93 10.52
CA ASN A 256 -2.20 9.09 9.90
C ASN A 256 -1.06 8.90 10.92
N ARG A 257 -1.19 9.52 12.11
CA ARG A 257 -0.23 9.40 13.20
C ARG A 257 -0.09 7.96 13.70
N VAL A 258 -1.20 7.29 13.99
CA VAL A 258 -1.27 5.89 14.41
C VAL A 258 -0.63 4.97 13.37
N GLY A 259 -1.02 5.10 12.10
CA GLY A 259 -0.50 4.27 11.02
C GLY A 259 0.98 4.51 10.75
N THR A 260 1.44 5.76 10.78
CA THR A 260 2.87 6.11 10.67
C THR A 260 3.69 5.51 11.81
N PHE A 261 3.19 5.59 13.05
CA PHE A 261 3.81 4.95 14.19
C PHE A 261 3.90 3.43 13.98
N ALA A 262 2.80 2.77 13.63
CA ALA A 262 2.75 1.33 13.42
C ALA A 262 3.70 0.86 12.31
N VAL A 263 3.79 1.58 11.19
CA VAL A 263 4.73 1.30 10.10
C VAL A 263 6.18 1.42 10.57
N ARG A 264 6.56 2.57 11.15
CA ARG A 264 7.94 2.82 11.62
C ARG A 264 8.35 1.80 12.66
N TRP A 265 7.44 1.50 13.59
CA TRP A 265 7.64 0.49 14.61
C TRP A 265 7.88 -0.89 13.99
N ALA A 266 7.01 -1.30 13.05
CA ALA A 266 7.09 -2.61 12.43
C ALA A 266 8.41 -2.81 11.69
N VAL A 267 8.86 -1.77 10.95
CA VAL A 267 10.14 -1.75 10.26
C VAL A 267 11.30 -1.84 11.25
N ARG A 268 11.30 -1.00 12.30
CA ARG A 268 12.39 -0.94 13.29
C ARG A 268 12.58 -2.25 14.03
N HIS A 269 11.49 -2.93 14.37
CA HIS A 269 11.52 -4.16 15.18
C HIS A 269 11.42 -5.44 14.35
N GLY A 270 11.23 -5.34 13.03
CA GLY A 270 11.07 -6.50 12.16
C GLY A 270 9.81 -7.32 12.42
N LYS A 271 8.75 -6.72 12.99
CA LYS A 271 7.53 -7.40 13.42
C LYS A 271 6.31 -6.68 12.85
N ALA A 272 5.45 -7.38 12.10
CA ALA A 272 4.32 -6.72 11.47
C ALA A 272 3.03 -6.70 12.31
N ASN A 273 2.99 -7.37 13.47
CA ASN A 273 1.76 -7.51 14.27
C ASN A 273 1.02 -6.19 14.52
N PRO A 274 1.68 -5.08 14.89
CA PRO A 274 0.96 -3.81 15.13
C PRO A 274 0.34 -3.23 13.88
N LEU A 275 1.02 -3.40 12.75
CA LEU A 275 0.50 -2.99 11.46
C LEU A 275 -0.69 -3.87 11.04
N GLU A 276 -0.64 -5.17 11.34
CA GLU A 276 -1.77 -6.09 11.10
C GLU A 276 -3.01 -5.69 11.92
N GLU A 277 -2.85 -5.38 13.21
CA GLU A 277 -3.94 -4.93 14.08
C GLU A 277 -4.62 -3.65 13.55
N VAL A 278 -3.82 -2.66 13.13
CA VAL A 278 -4.34 -1.41 12.54
C VAL A 278 -5.18 -1.69 11.29
N VAL A 279 -4.66 -2.48 10.35
CA VAL A 279 -5.37 -2.80 9.09
C VAL A 279 -6.66 -3.59 9.35
N ILE A 280 -6.61 -4.54 10.28
CA ILE A 280 -7.77 -5.35 10.66
C ILE A 280 -8.85 -4.50 11.33
N ALA A 281 -8.47 -3.53 12.16
CA ALA A 281 -9.39 -2.62 12.83
C ALA A 281 -10.09 -1.69 11.82
N TRP A 282 -9.33 -1.12 10.87
CA TRP A 282 -9.85 -0.09 9.95
C TRP A 282 -10.65 -0.64 8.76
N ARG A 283 -10.78 -1.97 8.63
CA ARG A 283 -11.38 -2.63 7.46
C ARG A 283 -12.83 -2.24 7.11
N LYS A 284 -13.58 -1.70 8.07
CA LYS A 284 -15.00 -1.34 7.90
C LYS A 284 -15.22 0.16 7.66
N ASP A 285 -14.16 0.97 7.69
CA ASP A 285 -14.24 2.42 7.54
C ASP A 285 -13.44 2.84 6.30
N ASP A 286 -14.14 3.28 5.25
CA ASP A 286 -13.52 3.55 3.95
C ASP A 286 -12.44 4.64 4.00
N ALA A 287 -12.60 5.65 4.86
CA ALA A 287 -11.64 6.74 4.97
C ALA A 287 -10.36 6.31 5.72
N LEU A 288 -10.52 5.52 6.80
CA LEU A 288 -9.38 4.91 7.48
C LEU A 288 -8.69 3.86 6.59
N TRP A 289 -9.47 3.09 5.84
CA TRP A 289 -8.95 2.12 4.89
C TRP A 289 -8.08 2.78 3.82
N ALA A 290 -8.56 3.86 3.20
CA ALA A 290 -7.77 4.65 2.25
C ALA A 290 -6.47 5.15 2.88
N THR A 291 -6.54 5.66 4.11
CA THR A 291 -5.35 6.11 4.86
C THR A 291 -4.34 4.97 5.08
N ALA A 292 -4.79 3.76 5.41
CA ALA A 292 -3.90 2.60 5.53
C ALA A 292 -3.24 2.21 4.20
N VAL A 293 -4.01 2.22 3.10
CA VAL A 293 -3.48 1.93 1.75
C VAL A 293 -2.41 2.94 1.38
N ASP A 294 -2.64 4.23 1.61
CA ASP A 294 -1.70 5.31 1.29
C ASP A 294 -0.41 5.20 2.11
N LEU A 295 -0.52 5.03 3.44
CA LEU A 295 0.64 4.90 4.32
C LEU A 295 1.51 3.70 3.97
N ILE A 296 0.89 2.55 3.69
CA ILE A 296 1.63 1.32 3.37
C ILE A 296 2.20 1.38 1.95
N SER A 297 1.52 2.05 1.02
CA SER A 297 2.05 2.35 -0.31
C SER A 297 3.28 3.25 -0.23
N ALA A 298 3.22 4.33 0.54
CA ALA A 298 4.35 5.22 0.78
C ALA A 298 5.53 4.47 1.43
N ALA A 299 5.26 3.63 2.42
CA ALA A 299 6.28 2.82 3.08
C ALA A 299 6.90 1.76 2.16
N ALA A 300 6.11 1.18 1.25
CA ALA A 300 6.61 0.25 0.23
C ALA A 300 7.54 0.93 -0.77
N LEU A 301 7.33 2.21 -1.06
CA LEU A 301 8.18 3.02 -1.95
C LEU A 301 9.36 3.68 -1.23
N HIS A 302 9.38 3.69 0.10
CA HIS A 302 10.42 4.35 0.89
C HIS A 302 11.77 3.61 0.78
N PRO A 303 12.90 4.31 0.51
CA PRO A 303 14.20 3.69 0.26
C PRO A 303 14.66 2.72 1.36
N THR A 304 14.43 3.06 2.63
CA THR A 304 14.89 2.25 3.77
C THR A 304 13.85 1.26 4.30
N MET A 305 12.56 1.49 4.07
CA MET A 305 11.47 0.67 4.64
C MET A 305 10.97 -0.38 3.64
N SER A 306 11.13 -0.12 2.33
CA SER A 306 10.59 -0.92 1.23
C SER A 306 10.89 -2.42 1.36
N ARG A 307 12.12 -2.80 1.73
CA ARG A 307 12.50 -4.22 1.86
C ARG A 307 11.61 -4.97 2.86
N PHE A 308 11.39 -4.38 4.03
CA PHE A 308 10.55 -4.98 5.07
C PHE A 308 9.09 -5.00 4.62
N VAL A 309 8.57 -3.86 4.14
CA VAL A 309 7.17 -3.72 3.72
C VAL A 309 6.85 -4.66 2.54
N HIS A 310 7.76 -4.84 1.59
CA HIS A 310 7.61 -5.83 0.52
C HIS A 310 7.45 -7.24 1.07
N ALA A 311 8.24 -7.64 2.08
CA ALA A 311 8.14 -8.96 2.68
C ALA A 311 6.79 -9.14 3.40
N VAL A 312 6.32 -8.10 4.11
CA VAL A 312 5.02 -8.08 4.77
C VAL A 312 3.87 -8.22 3.77
N LEU A 313 3.83 -7.39 2.72
CA LEU A 313 2.80 -7.45 1.67
C LEU A 313 2.77 -8.83 0.98
N LEU A 314 3.94 -9.42 0.71
CA LEU A 314 4.01 -10.77 0.12
C LEU A 314 3.51 -11.86 1.07
N ARG A 315 3.72 -11.70 2.39
CA ARG A 315 3.18 -12.62 3.39
C ARG A 315 1.67 -12.50 3.46
N TRP A 316 1.16 -11.26 3.49
CA TRP A 316 -0.28 -11.00 3.51
C TRP A 316 -0.98 -11.55 2.27
N SER A 317 -0.39 -11.42 1.08
CA SER A 317 -0.99 -11.97 -0.15
C SER A 317 -1.18 -13.49 -0.12
N LYS A 318 -0.33 -14.23 0.62
CA LYS A 318 -0.35 -15.71 0.67
C LYS A 318 -1.32 -16.28 1.69
N ASN A 319 -1.67 -15.52 2.73
CA ASN A 319 -2.39 -16.06 3.88
C ASN A 319 -3.91 -15.93 3.68
N ALA A 320 -4.53 -16.94 3.08
CA ALA A 320 -5.96 -17.00 2.77
C ALA A 320 -6.85 -17.44 3.97
N ALA A 321 -6.40 -17.21 5.20
CA ALA A 321 -7.22 -17.51 6.37
C ALA A 321 -8.38 -16.49 6.46
N ALA A 322 -9.59 -16.96 6.77
CA ALA A 322 -10.81 -16.14 6.72
C ALA A 322 -10.77 -14.92 7.66
N ASP A 323 -10.03 -15.00 8.76
CA ASP A 323 -9.80 -13.90 9.71
C ASP A 323 -8.82 -12.84 9.17
N ARG A 324 -8.15 -13.10 8.04
CA ARG A 324 -7.09 -12.27 7.46
C ARG A 324 -7.39 -11.76 6.05
N SER A 325 -8.62 -11.85 5.56
CA SER A 325 -9.02 -11.33 4.24
C SER A 325 -8.70 -9.84 4.08
N ALA A 326 -8.82 -9.04 5.15
CA ALA A 326 -8.44 -7.63 5.15
C ALA A 326 -6.95 -7.43 4.78
N LEU A 327 -6.04 -8.28 5.27
CA LEU A 327 -4.62 -8.16 4.94
C LEU A 327 -4.36 -8.47 3.45
N GLN A 328 -5.07 -9.47 2.90
CA GLN A 328 -5.03 -9.78 1.48
C GLN A 328 -5.57 -8.62 0.64
N LYS A 329 -6.76 -8.12 0.98
CA LYS A 329 -7.41 -6.98 0.31
C LYS A 329 -6.51 -5.77 0.29
N LEU A 330 -5.92 -5.40 1.43
CA LEU A 330 -4.98 -4.28 1.51
C LEU A 330 -3.74 -4.51 0.63
N SER A 331 -3.19 -5.74 0.61
CA SER A 331 -2.08 -6.06 -0.30
C SER A 331 -2.45 -5.87 -1.77
N VAL A 332 -3.69 -6.17 -2.15
CA VAL A 332 -4.20 -5.94 -3.51
C VAL A 332 -4.37 -4.46 -3.78
N ASP A 333 -4.98 -3.70 -2.87
CA ASP A 333 -5.21 -2.28 -3.04
C ASP A 333 -3.89 -1.48 -3.15
N VAL A 334 -2.86 -1.86 -2.39
CA VAL A 334 -1.49 -1.31 -2.56
C VAL A 334 -0.92 -1.67 -3.94
N CYS A 335 -1.13 -2.91 -4.40
CA CYS A 335 -0.71 -3.34 -5.74
C CYS A 335 -1.49 -2.66 -6.88
N ALA A 336 -2.70 -2.17 -6.62
CA ALA A 336 -3.51 -1.40 -7.57
C ALA A 336 -3.03 0.05 -7.74
N GLY A 337 -2.17 0.53 -6.82
CA GLY A 337 -1.70 1.91 -6.77
C GLY A 337 -0.31 2.13 -7.39
N GLU A 338 0.39 3.14 -6.90
CA GLU A 338 1.73 3.53 -7.38
C GLU A 338 2.78 2.43 -7.21
N PHE A 339 2.69 1.64 -6.13
CA PHE A 339 3.56 0.48 -5.93
C PHE A 339 3.47 -0.52 -7.11
N GLY A 340 2.25 -0.77 -7.59
CA GLY A 340 2.02 -1.66 -8.74
C GLY A 340 2.64 -1.16 -10.04
N ARG A 341 2.56 0.15 -10.28
CA ARG A 341 3.14 0.78 -11.46
C ARG A 341 4.67 0.75 -11.44
N ARG A 342 5.29 1.11 -10.31
CA ARG A 342 6.76 1.14 -10.18
C ARG A 342 7.39 -0.25 -10.01
N HIS A 343 6.63 -1.23 -9.54
CA HIS A 343 7.10 -2.57 -9.23
C HIS A 343 6.18 -3.68 -9.78
N THR A 344 5.80 -3.57 -11.05
CA THR A 344 4.79 -4.44 -11.71
C THR A 344 5.01 -5.93 -11.47
N GLY A 345 6.21 -6.46 -11.70
CA GLY A 345 6.47 -7.89 -11.47
C GLY A 345 6.28 -8.34 -10.01
N LYS A 346 6.57 -7.46 -9.04
CA LYS A 346 6.31 -7.73 -7.62
C LYS A 346 4.81 -7.70 -7.32
N ALA A 347 4.08 -6.74 -7.88
CA ALA A 347 2.64 -6.64 -7.71
C ALA A 347 1.92 -7.87 -8.30
N LEU A 348 2.24 -8.23 -9.54
CA LEU A 348 1.66 -9.40 -10.23
C LEU A 348 1.88 -10.70 -9.45
N ARG A 349 3.07 -10.90 -8.87
CA ARG A 349 3.31 -12.07 -7.99
C ARG A 349 2.36 -12.13 -6.79
N ARG A 350 1.99 -10.99 -6.21
CA ARG A 350 1.05 -10.93 -5.07
C ARG A 350 -0.39 -11.10 -5.53
N LEU A 351 -0.78 -10.46 -6.62
CA LEU A 351 -2.11 -10.62 -7.23
C LEU A 351 -2.37 -12.09 -7.59
N ARG A 352 -1.36 -12.81 -8.10
CA ARG A 352 -1.46 -14.26 -8.33
C ARG A 352 -1.83 -15.03 -7.07
N HIS A 353 -1.09 -14.81 -5.98
CA HIS A 353 -1.37 -15.48 -4.70
C HIS A 353 -2.77 -15.15 -4.16
N VAL A 354 -3.23 -13.93 -4.37
CA VAL A 354 -4.55 -13.50 -3.93
C VAL A 354 -5.66 -14.05 -4.82
N ALA A 355 -5.43 -14.22 -6.11
CA ALA A 355 -6.44 -14.74 -7.03
C ALA A 355 -6.86 -16.20 -6.72
N GLU A 356 -6.10 -16.91 -5.89
CA GLU A 356 -6.44 -18.23 -5.35
C GLU A 356 -7.51 -18.18 -4.23
N THR A 357 -7.78 -17.02 -3.62
CA THR A 357 -8.68 -16.90 -2.44
C THR A 357 -10.15 -16.78 -2.81
N ALA A 358 -11.09 -17.45 -2.13
CA ALA A 358 -12.52 -17.38 -2.47
C ALA A 358 -13.27 -16.18 -1.86
N HIS A 359 -12.60 -15.23 -1.21
CA HIS A 359 -13.24 -14.08 -0.57
C HIS A 359 -13.68 -13.00 -1.56
N ASP A 360 -14.98 -12.72 -1.63
CA ASP A 360 -15.60 -11.79 -2.59
C ASP A 360 -15.04 -10.36 -2.52
N ASP A 361 -14.80 -9.84 -1.32
CA ASP A 361 -14.24 -8.50 -1.11
C ASP A 361 -12.82 -8.37 -1.68
N VAL A 362 -12.03 -9.43 -1.50
CA VAL A 362 -10.67 -9.53 -2.05
C VAL A 362 -10.73 -9.68 -3.57
N GLN A 363 -11.69 -10.43 -4.12
CA GLN A 363 -11.88 -10.56 -5.56
C GLN A 363 -12.27 -9.23 -6.21
N ALA A 364 -13.20 -8.48 -5.61
CA ALA A 364 -13.57 -7.15 -6.10
C ALA A 364 -12.35 -6.20 -6.15
N SER A 365 -11.49 -6.23 -5.13
CA SER A 365 -10.20 -5.50 -5.15
C SER A 365 -9.26 -6.02 -6.23
N LEU A 366 -9.20 -7.33 -6.49
CA LEU A 366 -8.37 -7.91 -7.56
C LEU A 366 -8.78 -7.40 -8.94
N TYR A 367 -10.08 -7.41 -9.25
CA TYR A 367 -10.63 -6.87 -10.50
C TYR A 367 -10.22 -5.40 -10.67
N ARG A 368 -10.34 -4.60 -9.61
CA ARG A 368 -9.91 -3.18 -9.63
C ARG A 368 -8.41 -3.04 -9.84
N ALA A 369 -7.59 -3.89 -9.22
CA ALA A 369 -6.14 -3.86 -9.38
C ALA A 369 -5.70 -4.17 -10.81
N VAL A 370 -6.28 -5.20 -11.44
CA VAL A 370 -6.01 -5.53 -12.85
C VAL A 370 -6.39 -4.37 -13.77
N ARG A 371 -7.56 -3.75 -13.56
CA ARG A 371 -7.99 -2.57 -14.32
C ARG A 371 -7.04 -1.38 -14.14
N ASN A 372 -6.61 -1.09 -12.92
CA ASN A 372 -5.71 0.04 -12.66
C ASN A 372 -4.32 -0.19 -13.26
N LEU A 373 -3.79 -1.41 -13.19
CA LEU A 373 -2.54 -1.76 -13.84
C LEU A 373 -2.64 -1.70 -15.36
N TRP A 374 -3.77 -2.10 -15.94
CA TRP A 374 -4.01 -1.99 -17.38
C TRP A 374 -4.06 -0.54 -17.88
N ALA A 375 -4.55 0.39 -17.05
CA ALA A 375 -4.58 1.80 -17.40
C ALA A 375 -3.17 2.38 -17.63
N ASP A 376 -2.13 1.78 -17.04
CA ASP A 376 -0.73 2.15 -17.29
C ASP A 376 -0.17 1.40 -18.50
N ALA A 377 0.05 2.12 -19.61
CA ALA A 377 0.57 1.57 -20.86
C ALA A 377 1.89 0.79 -20.67
N SER A 378 2.75 1.22 -19.75
CA SER A 378 4.03 0.55 -19.48
C SER A 378 3.87 -0.82 -18.80
N ALA A 379 2.75 -1.04 -18.11
CA ALA A 379 2.47 -2.28 -17.38
C ALA A 379 1.71 -3.32 -18.22
N ARG A 380 0.97 -2.92 -19.27
CA ARG A 380 0.11 -3.80 -20.09
C ARG A 380 0.81 -5.06 -20.60
N PRO A 381 2.01 -4.99 -21.24
CA PRO A 381 2.65 -6.19 -21.79
C PRO A 381 3.02 -7.21 -20.69
N THR A 382 3.53 -6.70 -19.55
CA THR A 382 3.95 -7.54 -18.42
C THR A 382 2.74 -8.16 -17.70
N LEU A 383 1.65 -7.39 -17.56
CA LEU A 383 0.40 -7.87 -16.99
C LEU A 383 -0.21 -8.98 -17.86
N PHE A 384 -0.36 -8.74 -19.16
CA PHE A 384 -0.96 -9.73 -20.08
C PHE A 384 -0.15 -11.03 -20.11
N SER A 385 1.16 -10.94 -20.35
CA SER A 385 2.04 -12.13 -20.38
C SER A 385 2.00 -12.93 -19.08
N SER A 386 1.98 -12.26 -17.92
CA SER A 386 1.87 -12.95 -16.62
C SER A 386 0.53 -13.65 -16.46
N VAL A 387 -0.59 -13.02 -16.85
CA VAL A 387 -1.92 -13.63 -16.76
C VAL A 387 -2.01 -14.87 -17.65
N VAL A 388 -1.49 -14.80 -18.88
CA VAL A 388 -1.44 -15.93 -19.81
C VAL A 388 -0.53 -17.06 -19.29
N GLU A 389 0.61 -16.73 -18.68
CA GLU A 389 1.48 -17.71 -18.02
C GLU A 389 0.69 -18.46 -16.92
N TRP A 390 -0.14 -17.77 -16.14
CA TRP A 390 -0.92 -18.42 -15.08
C TRP A 390 -2.06 -19.29 -15.62
N CYS A 391 -2.60 -18.96 -16.80
CA CYS A 391 -3.58 -19.78 -17.49
C CYS A 391 -2.99 -21.09 -18.04
N SER A 392 -1.68 -21.09 -18.35
CA SER A 392 -0.99 -22.19 -19.05
C SER A 392 -0.06 -23.03 -18.16
N ALA A 393 0.34 -22.52 -16.99
CA ALA A 393 1.30 -23.17 -16.10
C ALA A 393 0.63 -23.77 -14.85
N ASP A 394 0.84 -25.07 -14.60
CA ASP A 394 0.53 -25.80 -13.37
C ASP A 394 -0.95 -25.76 -12.92
N PRO A 395 -1.62 -26.92 -12.71
CA PRO A 395 -2.99 -26.98 -12.17
C PRO A 395 -3.21 -26.13 -10.91
N SER A 396 -2.17 -25.91 -10.10
CA SER A 396 -2.23 -25.07 -8.90
C SER A 396 -2.45 -23.58 -9.17
N ARG A 397 -2.21 -23.08 -10.40
CA ARG A 397 -2.32 -21.65 -10.76
C ARG A 397 -3.49 -21.35 -11.68
N THR A 398 -4.21 -22.37 -12.13
CA THR A 398 -5.30 -22.26 -13.10
C THR A 398 -6.39 -21.29 -12.62
N GLU A 399 -6.73 -21.30 -11.35
CA GLU A 399 -7.75 -20.41 -10.79
C GLU A 399 -7.30 -18.93 -10.79
N ALA A 400 -6.03 -18.68 -10.45
CA ALA A 400 -5.46 -17.34 -10.49
C ALA A 400 -5.42 -16.77 -11.91
N GLY A 401 -4.99 -17.60 -12.88
CA GLY A 401 -5.04 -17.26 -14.30
C GLY A 401 -6.46 -16.97 -14.76
N ARG A 402 -7.41 -17.86 -14.42
CA ARG A 402 -8.83 -17.73 -14.78
C ARG A 402 -9.42 -16.39 -14.37
N ARG A 403 -9.29 -16.01 -13.10
CA ARG A 403 -9.89 -14.78 -12.56
C ARG A 403 -9.20 -13.53 -13.08
N SER A 404 -7.88 -13.56 -13.21
CA SER A 404 -7.13 -12.43 -13.76
C SER A 404 -7.41 -12.24 -15.25
N PHE A 405 -7.56 -13.33 -16.01
CA PHE A 405 -7.96 -13.27 -17.42
C PHE A 405 -9.39 -12.78 -17.58
N LEU A 406 -10.32 -13.25 -16.75
CA LEU A 406 -11.70 -12.78 -16.73
C LEU A 406 -11.78 -11.26 -16.47
N ALA A 407 -10.95 -10.74 -15.57
CA ALA A 407 -10.84 -9.30 -15.32
C ALA A 407 -10.40 -8.52 -16.57
N LEU A 408 -9.45 -9.06 -17.35
CA LEU A 408 -9.02 -8.45 -18.62
C LEU A 408 -10.06 -8.60 -19.72
N ALA A 409 -10.67 -9.78 -19.85
CA ALA A 409 -11.64 -10.09 -20.91
C ALA A 409 -12.94 -9.27 -20.77
N THR A 410 -13.24 -8.78 -19.57
CA THR A 410 -14.42 -7.93 -19.29
C THR A 410 -14.09 -6.43 -19.21
N LEU A 411 -12.82 -6.06 -19.34
CA LEU A 411 -12.40 -4.66 -19.34
C LEU A 411 -12.63 -4.05 -20.73
N LEU A 412 -13.28 -2.88 -20.77
CA LEU A 412 -13.59 -2.16 -22.00
C LEU A 412 -12.57 -1.05 -22.28
N SER A 413 -12.35 -0.77 -23.57
CA SER A 413 -11.54 0.33 -24.05
C SER A 413 -12.09 1.67 -23.56
N GLN A 414 -11.19 2.62 -23.28
CA GLN A 414 -11.57 4.00 -23.03
C GLN A 414 -11.81 4.78 -24.32
N GLU A 415 -11.15 4.38 -25.41
CA GLU A 415 -11.25 5.03 -26.72
C GLU A 415 -12.52 4.58 -27.47
N ASP A 416 -12.88 3.30 -27.33
CA ASP A 416 -14.02 2.67 -27.98
C ASP A 416 -14.97 2.06 -26.94
N PRO A 417 -15.94 2.85 -26.42
CA PRO A 417 -16.86 2.39 -25.39
C PRO A 417 -17.76 1.25 -25.90
N GLY A 418 -17.36 0.01 -25.65
CA GLY A 418 -18.05 -1.20 -26.15
C GLY A 418 -17.09 -2.30 -26.58
N LEU A 419 -15.85 -1.93 -26.92
CA LEU A 419 -14.82 -2.87 -27.33
C LEU A 419 -14.00 -3.38 -26.13
N PRO A 420 -13.94 -4.70 -25.87
CA PRO A 420 -13.00 -5.27 -24.91
C PRO A 420 -11.55 -4.88 -25.21
N VAL A 421 -10.77 -4.54 -24.18
CA VAL A 421 -9.38 -4.06 -24.34
C VAL A 421 -8.45 -5.06 -25.02
N LEU A 422 -8.77 -6.36 -24.92
CA LEU A 422 -8.00 -7.44 -25.56
C LEU A 422 -8.28 -7.56 -27.07
N LEU A 423 -9.25 -6.81 -27.59
CA LEU A 423 -9.58 -6.69 -29.02
C LEU A 423 -9.19 -5.31 -29.58
N SER A 424 -8.80 -4.37 -28.73
CA SER A 424 -8.43 -3.01 -29.16
C SER A 424 -7.10 -3.02 -29.92
N THR A 425 -7.08 -2.36 -31.07
CA THR A 425 -5.89 -2.18 -31.90
C THR A 425 -5.49 -0.70 -31.89
N GLY A 426 -4.36 -0.37 -31.27
CA GLY A 426 -3.88 1.02 -31.18
C GLY A 426 -2.36 1.06 -30.97
N ALA A 427 -1.74 2.21 -31.24
CA ALA A 427 -0.28 2.37 -31.16
C ALA A 427 0.28 2.08 -29.75
N ASP A 428 -0.52 2.31 -28.71
CA ASP A 428 -0.17 2.09 -27.30
C ASP A 428 -0.69 0.75 -26.75
N GLN A 429 -1.29 -0.11 -27.59
CA GLN A 429 -1.73 -1.45 -27.22
C GLN A 429 -0.63 -2.47 -27.50
N PRO A 430 -0.34 -3.39 -26.56
CA PRO A 430 0.54 -4.50 -26.87
C PRO A 430 -0.11 -5.40 -27.93
N GLU A 431 0.72 -6.01 -28.77
CA GLU A 431 0.27 -7.08 -29.65
C GLU A 431 -0.14 -8.29 -28.81
N PHE A 432 -1.34 -8.81 -29.06
CA PHE A 432 -1.87 -10.00 -28.37
C PHE A 432 -1.81 -11.20 -29.32
N PRO A 433 -0.88 -12.14 -29.13
CA PRO A 433 -0.87 -13.36 -29.94
C PRO A 433 -2.20 -14.11 -29.77
N THR A 434 -2.83 -14.50 -30.89
CA THR A 434 -4.10 -15.24 -30.86
C THR A 434 -4.01 -16.51 -30.00
N ALA A 435 -2.86 -17.18 -30.00
CA ALA A 435 -2.61 -18.37 -29.19
C ALA A 435 -2.72 -18.10 -27.67
N ASP A 436 -2.30 -16.92 -27.22
CA ASP A 436 -2.34 -16.52 -25.82
C ASP A 436 -3.76 -16.19 -25.37
N LEU A 437 -4.52 -15.49 -26.23
CA LEU A 437 -5.96 -15.25 -26.02
C LEU A 437 -6.74 -16.57 -25.97
N VAL A 438 -6.43 -17.50 -26.88
CA VAL A 438 -6.99 -18.86 -26.89
C VAL A 438 -6.68 -19.58 -25.58
N SER A 439 -5.47 -19.47 -25.04
CA SER A 439 -5.11 -20.08 -23.77
C SER A 439 -5.94 -19.53 -22.61
N GLY A 440 -6.10 -18.20 -22.53
CA GLY A 440 -6.90 -17.57 -21.48
C GLY A 440 -8.38 -17.94 -21.55
N TRP A 441 -8.96 -17.91 -22.75
CA TRP A 441 -10.36 -18.31 -22.97
C TRP A 441 -10.60 -19.78 -22.67
N ARG A 442 -9.65 -20.66 -23.00
CA ARG A 442 -9.72 -22.08 -22.65
C ARG A 442 -9.81 -22.26 -21.14
N THR A 443 -8.91 -21.63 -20.39
CA THR A 443 -8.92 -21.67 -18.92
C THR A 443 -10.24 -21.16 -18.33
N LEU A 444 -10.85 -20.13 -18.93
CA LEU A 444 -12.14 -19.61 -18.51
C LEU A 444 -13.29 -20.61 -18.73
N LEU A 445 -13.31 -21.24 -19.90
CA LEU A 445 -14.36 -22.19 -20.32
C LEU A 445 -14.21 -23.59 -19.67
N ASP A 446 -13.02 -23.98 -19.24
CA ASP A 446 -12.78 -25.28 -18.60
C ASP A 446 -13.34 -25.37 -17.16
N SER A 447 -13.63 -24.24 -16.50
CA SER A 447 -14.01 -24.19 -15.07
C SER A 447 -15.47 -24.56 -14.77
N GLY A 448 -15.81 -25.36 -13.75
CA GLY A 448 -17.20 -25.71 -13.42
C GLY A 448 -18.03 -24.64 -12.69
N SER A 449 -17.44 -23.58 -12.13
CA SER A 449 -18.07 -22.84 -11.01
C SER A 449 -18.31 -21.33 -11.19
N VAL A 450 -18.24 -20.78 -12.42
CA VAL A 450 -18.47 -19.33 -12.65
C VAL A 450 -19.30 -19.08 -13.90
N ALA A 451 -20.58 -19.44 -13.86
CA ALA A 451 -21.48 -19.32 -14.99
C ALA A 451 -21.81 -17.85 -15.35
N SER A 452 -22.05 -16.98 -14.35
CA SER A 452 -22.52 -15.60 -14.59
C SER A 452 -21.44 -14.66 -15.14
N GLU A 453 -20.22 -14.68 -14.57
CA GLU A 453 -19.15 -13.79 -15.05
C GLU A 453 -18.58 -14.25 -16.40
N SER A 454 -18.51 -15.56 -16.64
CA SER A 454 -18.14 -16.10 -17.96
C SER A 454 -19.18 -15.71 -19.01
N ALA A 455 -20.47 -15.73 -18.67
CA ALA A 455 -21.53 -15.25 -19.55
C ALA A 455 -21.34 -13.77 -19.89
N ARG A 456 -21.05 -12.93 -18.89
CA ARG A 456 -20.74 -11.50 -19.13
C ARG A 456 -19.56 -11.32 -20.08
N ALA A 457 -18.46 -12.07 -19.88
CA ALA A 457 -17.30 -11.98 -20.77
C ALA A 457 -17.64 -12.37 -22.21
N VAL A 458 -18.34 -13.49 -22.40
CA VAL A 458 -18.78 -13.93 -23.74
C VAL A 458 -19.71 -12.91 -24.37
N SER A 459 -20.68 -12.38 -23.63
CA SER A 459 -21.60 -11.35 -24.13
C SER A 459 -20.85 -10.11 -24.61
N LEU A 460 -19.88 -9.59 -23.84
CA LEU A 460 -19.11 -8.42 -24.24
C LEU A 460 -18.30 -8.64 -25.53
N TRP A 461 -17.71 -9.83 -25.70
CA TRP A 461 -16.94 -10.15 -26.90
C TRP A 461 -17.85 -10.37 -28.12
N MET A 462 -19.01 -10.97 -27.93
CA MET A 462 -19.98 -11.16 -29.00
C MET A 462 -20.67 -9.85 -29.39
N ASP A 463 -20.99 -8.99 -28.42
CA ASP A 463 -21.47 -7.62 -28.67
C ASP A 463 -20.43 -6.82 -29.46
N ALA A 464 -19.15 -6.94 -29.12
CA ALA A 464 -18.08 -6.33 -29.91
C ALA A 464 -17.98 -6.89 -31.34
N ALA A 465 -18.28 -8.17 -31.57
CA ALA A 465 -18.31 -8.75 -32.92
C ALA A 465 -19.54 -8.31 -33.76
N VAL A 466 -20.59 -7.83 -33.10
CA VAL A 466 -21.74 -7.15 -33.73
C VAL A 466 -21.34 -5.71 -34.10
N GLU A 467 -20.87 -4.95 -33.11
CA GLU A 467 -20.62 -3.51 -33.24
C GLU A 467 -19.36 -3.18 -34.05
N TYR A 468 -18.34 -4.04 -34.01
CA TYR A 468 -17.06 -3.88 -34.71
C TYR A 468 -16.80 -5.07 -35.65
N PRO A 469 -17.35 -5.06 -36.89
CA PRO A 469 -17.22 -6.17 -37.83
C PRO A 469 -15.79 -6.62 -38.13
N ASP A 470 -14.82 -5.71 -38.10
CA ASP A 470 -13.39 -6.01 -38.33
C ASP A 470 -12.78 -6.91 -37.23
N GLN A 471 -13.36 -6.90 -36.02
CA GLN A 471 -12.91 -7.71 -34.89
C GLN A 471 -13.58 -9.09 -34.87
N ARG A 472 -14.63 -9.31 -35.66
CA ARG A 472 -15.37 -10.58 -35.74
C ARG A 472 -14.48 -11.78 -36.05
N PRO A 473 -13.55 -11.74 -37.03
CA PRO A 473 -12.66 -12.87 -37.29
C PRO A 473 -11.77 -13.22 -36.08
N VAL A 474 -11.29 -12.21 -35.34
CA VAL A 474 -10.46 -12.41 -34.15
C VAL A 474 -11.27 -13.09 -33.05
N VAL A 475 -12.46 -12.54 -32.73
CA VAL A 475 -13.37 -13.13 -31.73
C VAL A 475 -13.69 -14.59 -32.06
N PHE A 476 -14.04 -14.86 -33.32
CA PHE A 476 -14.41 -16.21 -33.75
C PHE A 476 -13.22 -17.17 -33.68
N ASN A 477 -12.05 -16.76 -34.16
CA ASN A 477 -10.85 -17.60 -34.11
C ASN A 477 -10.42 -17.91 -32.68
N VAL A 478 -10.49 -16.94 -31.78
CA VAL A 478 -10.14 -17.11 -30.36
C VAL A 478 -11.11 -18.06 -29.66
N LEU A 479 -12.42 -17.84 -29.80
CA LEU A 479 -13.43 -18.68 -29.14
C LEU A 479 -13.44 -20.11 -29.71
N ARG A 480 -13.26 -20.28 -31.03
CA ARG A 480 -13.12 -21.60 -31.67
C ARG A 480 -11.87 -22.32 -31.20
N GLY A 481 -10.73 -21.64 -31.20
CA GLY A 481 -9.46 -22.20 -30.74
C GLY A 481 -9.48 -22.59 -29.25
N ALA A 482 -10.21 -21.85 -28.42
CA ALA A 482 -10.36 -22.14 -26.99
C ALA A 482 -11.05 -23.49 -26.74
N VAL A 483 -12.00 -23.89 -27.58
CA VAL A 483 -12.75 -25.15 -27.47
C VAL A 483 -12.27 -26.25 -28.41
N ASP A 484 -11.24 -25.99 -29.22
CA ASP A 484 -10.57 -27.04 -29.98
C ASP A 484 -9.75 -27.92 -29.02
N THR A 485 -10.12 -29.19 -28.97
CA THR A 485 -9.69 -30.15 -27.96
C THR A 485 -9.02 -31.38 -28.59
N ALA A 486 -8.56 -31.27 -29.84
CA ALA A 486 -7.84 -32.33 -30.53
C ALA A 486 -6.75 -32.96 -29.62
N GLY A 487 -6.95 -34.23 -29.24
CA GLY A 487 -6.02 -35.00 -28.41
C GLY A 487 -6.26 -35.00 -26.89
N ARG A 488 -7.33 -34.40 -26.35
CA ARG A 488 -7.65 -34.43 -24.90
C ARG A 488 -8.89 -35.29 -24.59
N ALA A 489 -8.77 -36.19 -23.61
CA ALA A 489 -9.92 -36.90 -23.05
C ALA A 489 -10.86 -35.89 -22.35
N GLY A 490 -12.13 -35.83 -22.74
CA GLY A 490 -13.14 -34.93 -22.13
C GLY A 490 -13.45 -33.63 -22.90
N GLY A 491 -12.98 -33.48 -24.14
CA GLY A 491 -13.13 -32.25 -24.95
C GLY A 491 -14.55 -31.76 -25.29
N SER A 492 -15.60 -32.48 -24.88
CA SER A 492 -16.99 -32.06 -25.07
C SER A 492 -17.43 -30.95 -24.11
N HIS A 493 -16.88 -30.90 -22.90
CA HIS A 493 -17.38 -30.00 -21.83
C HIS A 493 -17.22 -28.50 -22.15
N PRO A 494 -16.06 -28.00 -22.63
CA PRO A 494 -15.87 -26.56 -22.89
C PRO A 494 -16.68 -26.08 -24.10
N ARG A 495 -16.85 -26.95 -25.11
CA ARG A 495 -17.66 -26.66 -26.30
C ARG A 495 -19.15 -26.56 -25.95
N HIS A 496 -19.68 -27.51 -25.17
CA HIS A 496 -21.06 -27.42 -24.69
C HIS A 496 -21.28 -26.17 -23.85
N ARG A 497 -20.36 -25.85 -22.94
CA ARG A 497 -20.44 -24.63 -22.16
C ARG A 497 -20.44 -23.38 -23.04
N LEU A 498 -19.55 -23.27 -24.03
CA LEU A 498 -19.57 -22.12 -24.94
C LEU A 498 -20.91 -21.99 -25.67
N ARG A 499 -21.49 -23.11 -26.14
CA ARG A 499 -22.85 -23.10 -26.71
C ARG A 499 -23.88 -22.58 -25.71
N ASP A 500 -23.89 -23.07 -24.48
CA ASP A 500 -24.82 -22.62 -23.44
C ASP A 500 -24.68 -21.11 -23.18
N LEU A 501 -23.44 -20.59 -23.10
CA LEU A 501 -23.18 -19.16 -22.94
C LEU A 501 -23.66 -18.34 -24.14
N LEU A 502 -23.53 -18.85 -25.37
CA LEU A 502 -24.05 -18.21 -26.58
C LEU A 502 -25.59 -18.18 -26.61
N TYR A 503 -26.26 -19.21 -26.08
CA TYR A 503 -27.71 -19.23 -25.91
C TYR A 503 -28.18 -18.34 -24.75
N LEU A 504 -27.36 -18.12 -23.74
CA LEU A 504 -27.62 -17.11 -22.70
C LEU A 504 -27.48 -15.69 -23.25
N TRP A 505 -26.49 -15.44 -24.10
CA TRP A 505 -26.29 -14.14 -24.76
C TRP A 505 -27.45 -13.78 -25.70
N GLN A 506 -27.94 -14.76 -26.47
CA GLN A 506 -29.12 -14.60 -27.32
C GLN A 506 -30.02 -15.84 -27.18
N PRO A 507 -31.12 -15.79 -26.41
CA PRO A 507 -32.03 -16.92 -26.22
C PRO A 507 -32.84 -17.34 -27.45
N VAL A 508 -33.41 -18.55 -27.42
CA VAL A 508 -34.39 -19.06 -28.40
C VAL A 508 -35.57 -19.71 -27.65
N PRO A 509 -36.82 -19.24 -27.86
CA PRO A 509 -37.23 -18.02 -28.56
C PRO A 509 -36.94 -16.77 -27.72
N ALA A 510 -36.52 -15.67 -28.36
CA ALA A 510 -36.40 -14.36 -27.72
C ALA A 510 -37.48 -13.43 -28.31
N VAL A 511 -38.28 -12.80 -27.44
CA VAL A 511 -39.43 -11.96 -27.83
C VAL A 511 -38.96 -10.69 -28.58
N ASP A 512 -37.77 -10.20 -28.25
CA ASP A 512 -37.10 -9.04 -28.88
C ASP A 512 -35.71 -9.42 -29.43
N ALA A 513 -35.65 -10.42 -30.32
CA ALA A 513 -34.38 -10.92 -30.83
C ALA A 513 -33.75 -9.97 -31.86
N ASP A 514 -32.53 -9.48 -31.59
CA ASP A 514 -31.71 -8.78 -32.58
C ASP A 514 -31.31 -9.75 -33.73
N PRO A 515 -31.70 -9.48 -34.98
CA PRO A 515 -31.40 -10.35 -36.11
C PRO A 515 -29.90 -10.59 -36.32
N GLU A 516 -29.05 -9.60 -36.04
CA GLU A 516 -27.60 -9.73 -36.22
C GLU A 516 -26.99 -10.62 -35.14
N ARG A 517 -27.44 -10.50 -33.89
CA ARG A 517 -27.04 -11.40 -32.80
C ARG A 517 -27.43 -12.85 -33.08
N VAL A 518 -28.66 -13.06 -33.58
CA VAL A 518 -29.15 -14.40 -33.98
C VAL A 518 -28.28 -14.98 -35.09
N ARG A 519 -27.95 -14.17 -36.12
CA ARG A 519 -27.07 -14.60 -37.22
C ARG A 519 -25.69 -15.01 -36.71
N LEU A 520 -25.04 -14.18 -35.89
CA LEU A 520 -23.69 -14.47 -35.38
C LEU A 520 -23.64 -15.66 -34.44
N ARG A 521 -24.67 -15.84 -33.60
CA ARG A 521 -24.80 -17.04 -32.77
C ARG A 521 -24.83 -18.29 -33.65
N HIS A 522 -25.68 -18.32 -34.69
CA HIS A 522 -25.77 -19.47 -35.60
C HIS A 522 -24.46 -19.70 -36.34
N GLU A 523 -23.85 -18.64 -36.88
CA GLU A 523 -22.58 -18.74 -37.59
C GLU A 523 -21.48 -19.36 -36.72
N LEU A 524 -21.32 -18.90 -35.47
CA LEU A 524 -20.33 -19.47 -34.56
C LEU A 524 -20.66 -20.91 -34.18
N VAL A 525 -21.94 -21.24 -33.91
CA VAL A 525 -22.37 -22.61 -33.59
C VAL A 525 -22.10 -23.57 -34.76
N ASP A 526 -22.40 -23.15 -36.00
CA ASP A 526 -22.16 -23.94 -37.22
C ASP A 526 -20.66 -24.18 -37.43
N LEU A 527 -19.83 -23.17 -37.18
CA LEU A 527 -18.37 -23.32 -37.22
C LEU A 527 -17.86 -24.30 -36.17
N LEU A 528 -18.38 -24.25 -34.95
CA LEU A 528 -18.04 -25.19 -33.88
C LEU A 528 -18.44 -26.65 -34.22
N ASP A 529 -19.60 -26.83 -34.85
CA ASP A 529 -20.08 -28.15 -35.28
C ASP A 529 -19.30 -28.68 -36.51
N HIS A 530 -18.87 -27.80 -37.41
CA HIS A 530 -17.97 -28.13 -38.51
C HIS A 530 -16.58 -28.58 -38.00
N ASP A 531 -15.99 -27.82 -37.06
CA ASP A 531 -14.70 -28.15 -36.46
C ASP A 531 -14.75 -29.50 -35.74
N ARG A 532 -15.84 -29.78 -35.00
CA ARG A 532 -16.08 -31.09 -34.39
C ARG A 532 -16.06 -32.21 -35.44
N SER A 533 -16.77 -32.02 -36.54
CA SER A 533 -16.89 -33.02 -37.60
C SER A 533 -15.54 -33.30 -38.27
N ARG A 534 -14.71 -32.28 -38.47
CA ARG A 534 -13.32 -32.43 -38.95
C ARG A 534 -12.45 -33.20 -37.96
N SER A 535 -12.47 -32.85 -36.68
CA SER A 535 -11.66 -33.53 -35.65
C SER A 535 -12.03 -35.02 -35.51
N VAL A 536 -13.32 -35.36 -35.65
CA VAL A 536 -13.79 -36.77 -35.68
C VAL A 536 -13.33 -37.50 -36.95
N ALA A 537 -13.36 -36.84 -38.11
CA ALA A 537 -12.92 -37.43 -39.37
C ALA A 537 -11.41 -37.74 -39.40
N LEU A 538 -10.59 -36.91 -38.74
CA LEU A 538 -9.16 -37.12 -38.55
C LEU A 538 -8.85 -38.26 -37.56
N TYR A 539 -9.79 -38.61 -36.67
CA TYR A 539 -9.66 -39.67 -35.67
C TYR A 539 -10.18 -41.04 -36.15
N ARG A 540 -10.09 -41.35 -37.45
CA ARG A 540 -10.34 -42.71 -37.93
C ARG A 540 -9.22 -43.63 -37.44
N PRO A 541 -9.50 -44.66 -36.62
CA PRO A 541 -8.49 -45.62 -36.23
C PRO A 541 -8.01 -46.34 -37.50
N VAL A 542 -6.68 -46.39 -37.68
CA VAL A 542 -6.03 -47.30 -38.63
C VAL A 542 -6.62 -48.67 -38.36
N ARG A 543 -7.37 -49.23 -39.31
CA ARG A 543 -7.79 -50.63 -39.27
C ARG A 543 -6.51 -51.44 -39.17
N VAL A 544 -6.21 -51.97 -37.98
CA VAL A 544 -5.24 -53.05 -37.82
C VAL A 544 -5.78 -54.18 -38.68
N GLY A 545 -5.13 -54.38 -39.83
CA GLY A 545 -5.44 -55.47 -40.73
C GLY A 545 -5.40 -56.76 -39.93
N ARG A 546 -6.51 -57.52 -39.96
CA ARG A 546 -6.49 -58.92 -39.55
C ARG A 546 -5.44 -59.60 -40.41
N GLY A 547 -4.28 -59.88 -39.84
CA GLY A 547 -3.31 -60.80 -40.41
C GLY A 547 -4.02 -62.12 -40.64
N GLY A 548 -4.06 -62.55 -41.90
CA GLY A 548 -4.37 -63.93 -42.25
C GLY A 548 -3.29 -64.84 -41.66
N PRO A 549 -3.63 -66.10 -41.35
CA PRO A 549 -2.69 -67.04 -40.79
C PRO A 549 -1.71 -67.47 -41.89
N THR A 550 -0.42 -67.53 -41.58
CA THR A 550 0.53 -68.31 -42.36
C THR A 550 1.18 -69.37 -41.46
N PRO A 551 1.33 -70.61 -41.96
CA PRO A 551 1.98 -71.72 -41.26
C PRO A 551 3.49 -71.52 -41.09
#